data_AF-A0A1S2KH87-F1
#
_entry.id   AF-A0A1S2KH87-F1
#
_cell.length_a   1.000
_cell.length_b   1.000
_cell.length_c   1.000
_cell.angle_alpha   90.00
_cell.angle_beta   90.00
_cell.angle_gamma   90.00
#
_symmetry.space_group_name_H-M   'P 1'
#
loop_
_entity.id
_entity.type
_entity.pdbx_description
1 polymer ?
#
loop_
_entity_poly.entity_id
_entity_poly.type
_entity_poly.pdbx_seq_one_letter_code
_entity_poly.pdbx_strand_id
1 'polypeptide(L)' 'MGSGMCAALAPELFRLDGTERAEPVRADVDADERALDAADSCPALAITVREGARGGGPRP' A
#
# COMPACT_ATOMS: atom_id res chain seq x y z
N MET A 1 16.36 -5.15 -4.68
CA MET A 1 16.23 -3.69 -4.45
C MET A 1 14.77 -3.31 -4.54
N GLY A 2 14.25 -2.55 -3.58
CA GLY A 2 12.96 -1.89 -3.70
C GLY A 2 13.12 -0.57 -4.44
N SER A 3 12.20 -0.24 -5.36
CA SER A 3 12.29 0.98 -6.16
C SER A 3 11.95 2.27 -5.39
N GLY A 4 11.33 2.15 -4.22
CA GLY A 4 10.85 3.30 -3.43
C GLY A 4 9.62 4.02 -3.99
N MET A 5 9.03 3.55 -5.09
CA MET A 5 7.93 4.25 -5.77
C MET A 5 6.67 4.39 -4.90
N CYS A 6 6.33 3.41 -4.06
CA CYS A 6 5.17 3.52 -3.17
C CYS A 6 5.30 4.64 -2.14
N ALA A 7 6.50 4.90 -1.61
CA ALA A 7 6.75 6.02 -0.70
C ALA A 7 6.76 7.37 -1.44
N ALA A 8 7.03 7.39 -2.75
CA ALA A 8 6.92 8.59 -3.58
C ALA A 8 5.46 8.90 -3.97
N LEU A 9 4.67 7.87 -4.30
CA LEU A 9 3.26 7.99 -4.66
C LEU A 9 2.37 8.29 -3.45
N ALA A 10 2.65 7.64 -2.31
CA ALA A 10 1.85 7.73 -1.10
C ALA A 10 2.75 7.80 0.15
N PRO A 11 3.46 8.94 0.37
CA PRO A 11 4.39 9.11 1.49
C PRO A 11 3.71 9.04 2.87
N GLU A 12 2.40 9.25 2.93
CA GLU A 12 1.60 9.10 4.15
C GLU A 12 1.15 7.67 4.43
N LEU A 13 1.29 6.76 3.47
CA LEU A 13 0.93 5.34 3.57
C LEU A 13 2.16 4.44 3.65
N PHE A 14 3.24 4.78 2.95
CA PHE A 14 4.46 3.97 2.88
C PHE A 14 5.70 4.79 3.23
N ARG A 15 6.62 4.17 3.97
CA ARG A 15 7.92 4.72 4.32
C ARG A 15 9.01 3.82 3.77
N LEU A 16 10.12 4.39 3.30
CA LEU A 16 11.33 3.62 3.04
C LEU A 16 12.12 3.42 4.32
N ASP A 17 12.40 2.18 4.67
CA ASP A 17 13.46 1.87 5.60
C ASP A 17 14.81 2.17 4.93
N GLY A 18 15.84 2.48 5.72
CA GLY A 18 17.18 2.80 5.20
C GLY A 18 17.88 1.63 4.50
N THR A 19 17.19 0.51 4.28
CA THR A 19 17.68 -0.73 3.63
C THR A 19 17.03 -0.97 2.27
N GLU A 20 16.55 0.10 1.62
CA GLU A 20 15.90 0.06 0.30
C GLU A 20 14.60 -0.76 0.25
N ARG A 21 13.95 -0.97 1.41
CA ARG A 21 12.61 -1.58 1.47
C ARG A 21 11.59 -0.56 1.88
N ALA A 22 10.39 -0.69 1.32
CA ALA A 22 9.25 0.09 1.77
C ALA A 22 8.45 -0.72 2.80
N GLU A 23 7.94 -0.03 3.82
CA GLU A 23 7.03 -0.56 4.83
C GLU A 23 5.79 0.33 4.94
N PRO A 24 4.61 -0.25 5.20
CA PRO A 24 3.41 0.54 5.47
C PRO A 24 3.55 1.27 6.81
N VAL A 25 3.21 2.57 6.83
CA VAL A 25 3.21 3.39 8.06
C VAL A 25 2.11 2.92 9.02
N ARG A 26 1.01 2.39 8.47
CA ARG A 26 -0.16 1.90 9.20
C ARG A 26 -0.70 0.67 8.48
N ALA A 27 -1.01 -0.37 9.25
CA ALA A 27 -1.48 -1.65 8.72
C ALA A 27 -2.97 -1.64 8.35
N ASP A 28 -3.75 -0.75 8.97
CA ASP A 28 -5.17 -0.53 8.69
C ASP A 28 -5.34 0.93 8.25
N VAL A 29 -6.01 1.13 7.13
CA VAL A 29 -6.28 2.43 6.52
C VAL A 29 -7.70 2.42 6.01
N ASP A 30 -8.37 3.57 6.06
CA ASP A 30 -9.65 3.75 5.38
C ASP A 30 -9.49 3.50 3.87
N ALA A 31 -10.60 3.29 3.18
CA ALA A 31 -10.61 3.09 1.73
C ALA A 31 -9.84 4.22 1.02
N ASP A 32 -8.66 3.89 0.50
CA ASP A 32 -7.72 4.85 -0.08
C ASP A 32 -7.17 4.28 -1.39
N GLU A 33 -7.55 4.92 -2.50
CA GLU A 33 -7.15 4.52 -3.85
C GLU A 33 -5.63 4.55 -4.02
N ARG A 34 -4.92 5.42 -3.29
CA ARG A 34 -3.46 5.50 -3.35
C ARG A 34 -2.77 4.24 -2.86
N ALA A 35 -3.40 3.47 -1.97
CA ALA A 35 -2.88 2.18 -1.54
C ALA A 35 -2.92 1.15 -2.69
N LEU A 36 -3.99 1.18 -3.49
CA LEU A 36 -4.16 0.34 -4.68
C LEU A 36 -3.19 0.77 -5.79
N ASP A 37 -3.12 2.07 -6.08
CA ASP A 37 -2.21 2.62 -7.09
C ASP A 37 -0.73 2.32 -6.78
N ALA A 38 -0.35 2.40 -5.50
CA ALA A 38 0.99 2.04 -5.05
C ALA A 38 1.28 0.55 -5.27
N ALA A 39 0.29 -0.32 -5.08
CA ALA A 39 0.42 -1.75 -5.32
C ALA A 39 0.58 -2.07 -6.82
N ASP A 40 -0.25 -1.46 -7.67
CA ASP A 40 -0.19 -1.63 -9.13
C ASP A 40 1.10 -1.07 -9.73
N SER A 41 1.60 0.03 -9.16
CA SER A 41 2.87 0.64 -9.59
C SER A 41 4.11 -0.09 -9.08
N CYS A 42 3.97 -1.11 -8.22
CA CYS A 42 5.11 -1.81 -7.61
C CYS A 42 5.70 -2.85 -8.58
N PRO A 43 6.92 -2.63 -9.12
CA PRO A 43 7.52 -3.55 -10.09
C PRO A 43 7.91 -4.89 -9.46
N ALA A 44 8.07 -4.91 -8.14
CA ALA A 44 8.36 -6.12 -7.37
C ALA A 44 7.09 -6.87 -6.93
N LEU A 45 5.89 -6.31 -7.17
CA LEU A 45 4.60 -6.84 -6.70
C LEU A 45 4.61 -7.17 -5.20
N ALA A 46 5.29 -6.33 -4.41
CA ALA A 46 5.57 -6.58 -2.99
C ALA A 46 4.46 -6.07 -2.04
N ILE A 47 3.47 -5.37 -2.57
CA ILE A 47 2.39 -4.75 -1.79
C ILE A 47 1.13 -5.59 -1.98
N THR A 48 0.45 -5.91 -0.88
CA THR A 48 -0.84 -6.60 -0.91
C THR A 48 -1.86 -5.78 -0.15
N VAL A 49 -2.86 -5.27 -0.86
CA VAL A 49 -4.03 -4.61 -0.25
C VAL A 49 -5.13 -5.65 -0.09
N ARG A 50 -5.74 -5.71 1.09
CA ARG A 50 -6.88 -6.57 1.37
C ARG A 50 -8.00 -5.73 1.95
N GLU A 51 -9.23 -6.07 1.61
CA GLU A 51 -10.39 -5.48 2.25
C GLU A 51 -10.39 -5.85 3.74
N GLY A 52 -10.48 -4.86 4.61
CA GLY A 52 -10.60 -5.08 6.05
C GLY A 52 -11.92 -5.78 6.36
N ALA A 53 -11.93 -6.68 7.34
CA ALA A 53 -13.13 -7.42 7.72
C ALA A 53 -14.31 -6.54 8.21
N ARG A 54 -14.14 -5.22 8.31
CA ARG A 54 -15.18 -4.26 8.66
C ARG A 54 -15.72 -3.56 7.41
N GLY A 55 -16.80 -4.13 6.85
CA GLY A 55 -17.78 -3.36 6.09
C GLY A 55 -17.76 -3.54 4.56
N GLY A 56 -18.03 -4.76 4.10
CA GLY A 56 -18.35 -5.04 2.70
C GLY A 56 -19.39 -6.14 2.60
N GLY A 57 -20.64 -5.84 2.99
CA GLY A 57 -21.76 -6.74 2.69
C GLY A 57 -21.89 -6.94 1.16
N PRO A 58 -22.34 -8.11 0.69
CA PRO A 58 -22.38 -8.43 -0.74
C PRO A 58 -23.20 -7.37 -1.49
N ARG A 59 -22.64 -6.80 -2.56
CA ARG A 59 -23.43 -6.01 -3.51
C ARG A 59 -24.30 -6.99 -4.34
N PRO A 60 -25.63 -6.77 -4.41
CA PRO A 60 -26.55 -7.60 -5.19
C PRO A 60 -26.38 -7.38 -6.70
#